data_AF-A0A1F7XCJ6-F1
#
_entry.id   AF-A0A1F7XCJ6-F1
#
_cell.length_a   1.000
_cell.length_b   1.000
_cell.length_c   1.000
_cell.angle_alpha   90.00
_cell.angle_beta   90.00
_cell.angle_gamma   90.00
#
_symmetry.space_group_name_H-M   'P 1'
#
loop_
_entity.id
_entity.type
_entity.pdbx_description
1 polymer ?
#
loop_
_entity_poly.entity_id
_entity_poly.type
_entity_poly.pdbx_seq_one_letter_code
_entity_poly.pdbx_strand_id
1 'polypeptide(L)' 'MIKYINMKKNDLLKLRGRKLTEIEDILKNKRLEFIRAKTNLKAKREKNLKKAKLLSREISQMLTIIKEKKLIEKIK' A
#
# COMPACT_ATOMS: atom_id res chain seq x y z
N MET A 1 17.62 12.46 7.38
CA MET A 1 17.13 11.19 7.94
C MET A 1 15.81 10.82 7.27
N ILE A 2 15.78 9.87 6.33
CA ILE A 2 14.54 9.55 5.57
C ILE A 2 13.66 8.62 6.42
N LYS A 3 12.64 9.21 7.07
CA LYS A 3 11.67 8.53 7.92
C LYS A 3 10.61 7.88 7.02
N TYR A 4 10.72 6.58 6.73
CA TYR A 4 9.66 5.86 6.02
C TYR A 4 8.49 5.61 6.98
N ILE A 5 7.35 6.23 6.70
CA ILE A 5 6.11 6.11 7.47
C ILE A 5 5.43 4.82 7.03
N ASN A 6 5.45 3.80 7.89
CA ASN A 6 4.54 2.65 7.79
C ASN A 6 3.11 3.17 8.04
N MET A 7 2.14 2.78 7.20
CA MET A 7 0.73 3.12 7.42
C MET A 7 0.32 2.92 8.88
N LYS A 8 -0.02 4.02 9.55
CA LYS A 8 -0.52 4.01 10.92
C LYS A 8 -2.01 3.74 10.91
N LYS A 9 -2.57 3.45 12.08
CA LYS A 9 -4.01 3.24 12.27
C LYS A 9 -4.85 4.36 11.64
N ASN A 10 -4.44 5.61 11.84
CA ASN A 10 -5.16 6.78 11.30
C ASN A 10 -5.11 6.84 9.76
N ASP A 11 -4.04 6.38 9.13
CA ASP A 11 -3.93 6.35 7.67
C ASP A 11 -4.89 5.30 7.08
N LEU A 12 -5.04 4.15 7.74
CA LEU A 12 -6.01 3.12 7.36
C LEU A 12 -7.45 3.62 7.48
N LEU A 13 -7.78 4.36 8.56
CA LEU A 13 -9.10 4.96 8.74
C LEU A 13 -9.42 5.99 7.64
N LYS A 14 -8.46 6.86 7.31
CA LYS A 14 -8.59 7.80 6.19
C LYS A 14 -8.84 7.07 4.87
N LEU A 15 -8.13 5.98 4.62
CA LEU A 15 -8.31 5.17 3.41
C LEU A 15 -9.69 4.50 3.34
N ARG A 16 -10.24 4.02 4.46
CA ARG A 16 -11.60 3.47 4.51
C ARG A 16 -12.68 4.49 4.17
N GLY A 17 -12.47 5.77 4.48
CA GLY A 17 -13.38 6.86 4.15
C GLY A 17 -13.37 7.30 2.68
N ARG A 18 -12.38 6.86 1.88
CA ARG A 18 -12.27 7.23 0.45
C ARG A 18 -13.15 6.36 -0.45
N LYS A 19 -13.37 6.84 -1.68
CA LYS A 19 -14.05 6.09 -2.75
C LYS A 19 -13.22 4.89 -3.19
N LEU A 20 -13.88 3.80 -3.59
CA LEU A 20 -13.20 2.57 -4.00
C LEU A 20 -12.19 2.80 -5.13
N THR A 21 -12.55 3.58 -6.13
CA THR A 21 -11.69 3.94 -7.28
C THR A 21 -10.42 4.66 -6.85
N GLU A 22 -10.53 5.62 -5.93
CA GLU A 22 -9.35 6.33 -5.39
C GLU A 22 -8.39 5.39 -4.66
N ILE A 23 -8.91 4.39 -3.95
CA ILE A 23 -8.09 3.39 -3.26
C ILE A 23 -7.36 2.52 -4.29
N GLU A 24 -8.03 2.15 -5.38
CA GLU A 24 -7.44 1.36 -6.48
C GLU A 24 -6.32 2.15 -7.20
N ASP A 25 -6.49 3.45 -7.40
CA ASP A 25 -5.45 4.32 -7.98
C ASP A 25 -4.21 4.44 -7.08
N ILE A 26 -4.41 4.65 -5.77
CA ILE A 26 -3.32 4.68 -4.80
C ILE A 26 -2.60 3.32 -4.76
N LEU A 27 -3.36 2.22 -4.85
CA LEU A 27 -2.81 0.86 -4.86
C LEU A 27 -1.92 0.63 -6.08
N LYS A 28 -2.31 1.13 -7.27
CA LYS A 28 -1.52 1.05 -8.49
C LYS A 28 -0.16 1.75 -8.32
N ASN A 29 -0.16 2.95 -7.75
CA ASN A 29 1.08 3.68 -7.46
C ASN A 29 1.96 2.92 -6.46
N LYS A 30 1.38 2.38 -5.39
CA LYS A 30 2.11 1.58 -4.40
C LYS A 30 2.72 0.31 -4.98
N ARG A 31 2.04 -0.37 -5.91
CA ARG A 31 2.60 -1.52 -6.63
C ARG A 31 3.81 -1.13 -7.48
N LEU A 32 3.76 0.00 -8.19
CA LEU A 32 4.89 0.50 -8.96
C LEU A 32 6.08 0.85 -8.05
N GLU A 33 5.83 1.52 -6.92
CA GLU A 33 6.86 1.79 -5.91
C GLU A 33 7.50 0.51 -5.39
N PHE A 34 6.70 -0.52 -5.11
CA PHE A 34 7.18 -1.82 -4.64
C PHE A 34 8.08 -2.50 -5.67
N ILE A 35 7.68 -2.50 -6.95
CA ILE A 35 8.48 -3.07 -8.04
C ILE A 35 9.82 -2.33 -8.15
N ARG A 36 9.79 -0.99 -8.17
CA ARG A 36 11.01 -0.16 -8.20
C ARG A 36 11.91 -0.44 -6.99
N ALA A 37 11.33 -0.55 -5.79
CA ALA A 37 12.09 -0.85 -4.58
C ALA A 37 12.74 -2.25 -4.64
N LYS A 38 12.01 -3.28 -5.10
CA LYS A 38 12.54 -4.64 -5.32
C LYS A 38 13.68 -4.64 -6.34
N THR A 39 13.52 -3.95 -7.47
CA THR A 39 14.54 -3.86 -8.51
C THR A 39 15.80 -3.16 -8.00
N ASN A 40 15.65 -2.03 -7.30
CA ASN A 40 16.78 -1.30 -6.73
C ASN A 40 17.49 -2.08 -5.63
N LEU A 41 16.77 -2.86 -4.82
CA LEU A 41 17.35 -3.76 -3.83
C LEU A 41 18.17 -4.87 -4.50
N LYS A 42 17.64 -5.51 -5.55
CA LYS A 42 18.37 -6.53 -6.32
C LYS A 42 19.64 -5.94 -6.96
N ALA A 43 19.56 -4.72 -7.48
CA ALA A 43 20.69 -4.01 -8.07
C ALA A 43 21.66 -3.43 -7.02
N LYS A 44 21.45 -3.67 -5.71
CA LYS A 44 22.22 -3.08 -4.60
C LYS A 44 22.29 -1.55 -4.60
N ARG A 45 21.39 -0.87 -5.32
CA ARG A 45 21.26 0.60 -5.37
C ARG A 45 20.46 1.15 -4.20
N GLU A 46 19.58 0.34 -3.63
CA GLU A 46 18.81 0.66 -2.43
C GLU A 46 19.47 0.05 -1.20
N LYS A 47 19.84 0.90 -0.22
CA LYS A 47 20.42 0.46 1.05
C LYS A 47 19.34 0.10 2.08
N ASN A 48 18.11 0.59 1.90
CA ASN A 48 17.02 0.30 2.82
C ASN A 48 16.34 -1.04 2.50
N LEU A 49 16.82 -2.09 3.15
CA LEU A 49 16.30 -3.46 3.03
C LEU A 49 14.82 -3.60 3.46
N LYS A 50 14.32 -2.70 4.33
CA LYS A 50 12.94 -2.76 4.86
C LYS A 50 11.91 -2.15 3.92
N LYS A 51 12.32 -1.30 2.98
CA LYS A 51 11.41 -0.52 2.12
C LYS A 51 10.42 -1.38 1.36
N ALA A 52 10.90 -2.44 0.69
CA ALA A 52 10.02 -3.35 -0.05
C ALA A 52 9.06 -4.11 0.88
N LYS A 53 9.52 -4.53 2.07
CA LYS A 53 8.67 -5.21 3.06
C LYS A 53 7.53 -4.30 3.55
N LEU A 54 7.82 -3.03 3.81
CA LEU A 54 6.82 -2.04 4.22
C LEU A 54 5.80 -1.79 3.11
N LEU A 55 6.26 -1.54 1.87
CA LEU A 55 5.37 -1.35 0.72
C LEU A 55 4.48 -2.57 0.48
N SER A 56 5.02 -3.79 0.63
CA SER A 56 4.22 -5.02 0.53
C SER A 56 3.12 -5.07 1.58
N ARG A 57 3.41 -4.68 2.83
CA ARG A 57 2.41 -4.65 3.91
C ARG A 57 1.30 -3.65 3.61
N GLU A 58 1.66 -2.46 3.16
CA GLU A 58 0.69 -1.41 2.80
C GLU A 58 -0.23 -1.88 1.66
N ILE A 59 0.35 -2.50 0.61
CA ILE A 59 -0.41 -3.11 -0.49
C ILE A 59 -1.41 -4.14 0.04
N SER A 60 -0.99 -5.04 0.93
CA SER A 60 -1.88 -6.05 1.52
C SER A 60 -3.03 -5.41 2.30
N GLN A 61 -2.75 -4.41 3.13
CA GLN A 61 -3.78 -3.69 3.89
C GLN A 61 -4.80 -3.00 2.99
N MET A 62 -4.35 -2.36 1.91
CA MET A 62 -5.23 -1.72 0.93
C MET A 62 -6.09 -2.74 0.19
N LEU A 63 -5.54 -3.89 -0.19
CA LEU A 63 -6.29 -4.98 -0.82
C LEU A 63 -7.37 -5.52 0.11
N THR A 64 -7.08 -5.65 1.40
CA THR A 64 -8.09 -6.03 2.41
C THR A 64 -9.22 -5.02 2.45
N ILE A 65 -8.93 -3.72 2.53
CA ILE A 65 -9.97 -2.66 2.55
C ILE A 65 -10.84 -2.69 1.29
N ILE A 66 -10.22 -2.86 0.11
CA ILE A 66 -10.95 -3.00 -1.16
C ILE A 66 -11.89 -4.20 -1.10
N LYS A 67 -11.41 -5.35 -0.58
CA LYS A 67 -12.23 -6.56 -0.48
C LYS A 67 -13.38 -6.39 0.51
N GLU A 68 -13.13 -5.79 1.67
CA GLU A 68 -14.17 -5.45 2.66
C GLU A 68 -15.26 -4.58 2.02
N LYS A 69 -14.89 -3.52 1.30
CA LYS A 69 -15.86 -2.64 0.61
C LYS A 69 -16.69 -3.40 -0.43
N LYS A 70 -16.06 -4.20 -1.28
CA LYS A 70 -16.75 -5.02 -2.30
C LYS A 70 -17.72 -6.03 -1.66
N LEU A 71 -17.40 -6.57 -0.48
CA LEU A 71 -18.28 -7.47 0.25
C LEU A 71 -19.50 -6.72 0.82
N ILE A 72 -19.30 -5.53 1.39
CA ILE A 72 -20.40 -4.70 1.91
C ILE A 72 -21.36 -4.30 0.79
N GLU A 73 -20.83 -3.91 -0.38
CA GLU A 73 -21.64 -3.58 -1.56
C GLU A 73 -22.45 -4.77 -2.08
N LYS A 74 -21.97 -6.01 -1.88
CA LYS A 74 -22.68 -7.23 -2.29
C LYS A 74 -23.80 -7.64 -1.31
N ILE A 75 -23.67 -7.26 -0.04
CA ILE A 75 -24.64 -7.60 1.02
C ILE A 75 -25.77 -6.57 1.07
N LYS A 76 -25.51 -5.33 0.65
CA LYS A 76 -26.53 -4.30 0.42
C LYS A 76 -27.37 -4.63 -0.81
#